data_AF-A0A800BS85-F1
#
_entry.id   AF-A0A800BS85-F1
#
_cell.length_a   1.000
_cell.length_b   1.000
_cell.length_c   1.000
_cell.angle_alpha   90.00
_cell.angle_beta   90.00
_cell.angle_gamma   90.00
#
_symmetry.space_group_name_H-M   'P 1'
#
loop_
_entity.id
_entity.type
_entity.pdbx_description
1 polymer ?
#
loop_
_entity_poly.entity_id
_entity_poly.type
_entity_poly.pdbx_seq_one_letter_code
_entity_poly.pdbx_strand_id
1 'polypeptide(L)'
;GFRDLAVTALLEGQVASGYFISSVKLFAGEPTEAPMLARRQWGSHRIEGIGDGFVPRNLDLSILDGVVLTSSEEAIEMAKRLALEEGIFCGISSGANVAAAIKVAKRYPDAKVIVTMINDTGQRYFSTPLCGVEKEIEIPEREHPLDEYTIEQLDKYQAGWVIIE
;
A
#
# COMPACT_ATOMS: atom_id res chain seq x y z
N GLY A 1 14.36 7.76 5.85
CA GLY A 1 12.96 8.19 6.05
C GLY A 1 12.09 7.14 5.39
N PHE A 2 11.18 6.53 6.14
CA PHE A 2 10.27 5.45 5.69
C PHE A 2 9.17 6.01 4.77
N ARG A 3 9.54 6.60 3.63
CA ARG A 3 8.54 7.15 2.70
C ARG A 3 8.00 6.10 1.74
N ASP A 4 8.72 5.02 1.49
CA ASP A 4 8.57 4.35 0.19
C ASP A 4 7.74 3.05 0.20
N LEU A 5 7.04 2.69 1.30
CA LEU A 5 6.14 1.52 1.26
C LEU A 5 4.94 1.62 2.20
N ALA A 6 3.77 1.35 1.64
CA ALA A 6 2.57 0.94 2.37
C ALA A 6 2.77 -0.51 2.84
N VAL A 7 2.75 -0.76 4.15
CA VAL A 7 2.87 -2.12 4.71
C VAL A 7 1.64 -2.41 5.54
N THR A 8 0.95 -3.49 5.20
CA THR A 8 -0.11 -4.08 6.02
C THR A 8 0.38 -5.44 6.53
N ALA A 9 0.35 -5.63 7.84
CA ALA A 9 0.72 -6.87 8.50
C ALA A 9 -0.52 -7.60 9.02
N LEU A 10 -0.65 -8.88 8.69
CA LEU A 10 -1.66 -9.79 9.22
C LEU A 10 -1.00 -10.69 10.29
N LEU A 11 -1.55 -10.72 11.50
CA LEU A 11 -1.01 -11.51 12.61
C LEU A 11 -1.87 -12.77 12.85
N GLU A 12 -1.25 -13.95 12.84
CA GLU A 12 -1.91 -15.24 13.06
C GLU A 12 -1.42 -15.90 14.38
N GLY A 13 -2.34 -16.46 15.19
CA GLY A 13 -2.03 -17.19 16.43
C GLY A 13 -3.14 -17.22 17.51
N GLN A 14 -3.24 -18.31 18.29
CA GLN A 14 -4.11 -18.41 19.49
C GLN A 14 -3.59 -19.45 20.50
N VAL A 15 -3.50 -19.10 21.79
CA VAL A 15 -3.52 -20.06 22.91
C VAL A 15 -4.32 -19.44 24.07
N ALA A 16 -5.01 -20.28 24.84
CA ALA A 16 -5.75 -19.86 26.03
C ALA A 16 -4.85 -19.02 26.99
N SER A 17 -5.32 -17.82 27.34
CA SER A 17 -4.78 -16.87 28.32
C SER A 17 -3.87 -15.70 27.86
N GLY A 18 -3.63 -15.47 26.58
CA GLY A 18 -2.92 -14.25 26.13
C GLY A 18 -2.37 -14.38 24.72
N TYR A 19 -2.49 -13.33 23.91
CA TYR A 19 -2.12 -13.37 22.49
C TYR A 19 -0.59 -13.56 22.34
N PHE A 20 -0.18 -14.66 21.70
CA PHE A 20 1.17 -14.89 21.20
C PHE A 20 1.09 -14.86 19.66
N ILE A 21 1.88 -14.00 19.01
CA ILE A 21 1.96 -13.93 17.55
C ILE A 21 2.89 -15.06 17.10
N SER A 22 2.34 -16.15 16.57
CA SER A 22 3.14 -17.30 16.11
C SER A 22 3.62 -17.15 14.67
N SER A 23 2.90 -16.37 13.87
CA SER A 23 3.23 -16.09 12.47
C SER A 23 2.66 -14.74 12.04
N VAL A 24 3.38 -14.05 11.16
CA VAL A 24 2.97 -12.77 10.57
C VAL A 24 3.04 -12.92 9.07
N LYS A 25 1.97 -12.49 8.38
CA LYS A 25 1.99 -12.29 6.94
C LYS A 25 2.17 -10.81 6.63
N LEU A 26 3.06 -10.46 5.72
CA LEU A 26 3.35 -9.09 5.32
C LEU A 26 2.90 -8.85 3.89
N PHE A 27 2.08 -7.82 3.72
CA PHE A 27 1.59 -7.39 2.42
C PHE A 27 2.09 -5.97 2.13
N ALA A 28 2.69 -5.79 0.96
CA ALA A 28 2.99 -4.45 0.43
C ALA A 28 1.72 -3.88 -0.22
N GLY A 29 1.41 -2.61 0.04
CA GLY A 29 0.38 -1.87 -0.68
C GLY A 29 0.98 -1.10 -1.86
N GLU A 30 0.33 -1.13 -3.01
CA GLU A 30 0.72 -0.30 -4.15
C GLU A 30 -0.49 0.23 -4.94
N PRO A 31 -0.33 1.31 -5.72
CA PRO A 31 -1.40 1.87 -6.54
C PRO A 31 -1.83 0.91 -7.64
N THR A 32 -3.14 0.70 -7.82
CA THR A 32 -3.68 -0.09 -8.95
C THR A 32 -3.29 0.49 -10.31
N GLU A 33 -3.11 1.80 -10.37
CA GLU A 33 -2.74 2.55 -11.58
C GLU A 33 -1.24 2.43 -11.91
N ALA A 34 -0.39 2.09 -10.93
CA ALA A 34 1.05 1.90 -11.11
C ALA A 34 1.58 0.64 -10.37
N PRO A 35 1.09 -0.57 -10.73
CA PRO A 35 1.35 -1.80 -9.99
C PRO A 35 2.71 -2.42 -10.35
N MET A 36 3.79 -1.82 -9.84
CA MET A 36 5.16 -2.23 -10.13
C MET A 36 5.47 -3.63 -9.58
N LEU A 37 5.11 -3.91 -8.33
CA LEU A 37 5.38 -5.18 -7.66
C LEU A 37 4.48 -6.31 -8.18
N ALA A 38 3.20 -6.04 -8.41
CA ALA A 38 2.22 -7.04 -8.83
C ALA A 38 2.30 -7.32 -10.33
N ARG A 39 2.57 -6.31 -11.18
CA ARG A 39 2.42 -6.43 -12.64
C ARG A 39 3.58 -5.85 -13.44
N ARG A 40 4.64 -5.34 -12.81
CA ARG A 40 5.79 -4.71 -13.47
C ARG A 40 5.39 -3.51 -14.34
N GLN A 41 4.34 -2.80 -13.93
CA GLN A 41 3.76 -1.70 -14.69
C GLN A 41 3.99 -0.38 -13.97
N TRP A 42 4.35 0.64 -14.76
CA TRP A 42 4.34 2.03 -14.33
C TRP A 42 3.01 2.68 -14.73
N GLY A 43 2.53 3.62 -13.91
CA GLY A 43 1.47 4.55 -14.31
C GLY A 43 1.47 5.81 -13.45
N SER A 44 0.51 6.70 -13.73
CA SER A 44 0.25 7.87 -12.88
C SER A 44 -0.81 7.53 -11.84
N HIS A 45 -0.61 7.98 -10.61
CA HIS A 45 -1.56 7.82 -9.51
C HIS A 45 -1.58 9.06 -8.62
N ARG A 46 -2.59 9.18 -7.76
CA ARG A 46 -2.76 10.30 -6.81
C ARG A 46 -2.38 9.96 -5.37
N ILE A 47 -1.83 8.76 -5.14
CA ILE A 47 -1.36 8.33 -3.82
C ILE A 47 0.06 8.85 -3.57
N GLU A 48 0.17 10.06 -3.01
CA GLU A 48 1.49 10.68 -2.75
C GLU A 48 2.30 9.86 -1.73
N GLY A 49 3.56 9.56 -2.09
CA GLY A 49 4.55 8.94 -1.22
C GLY A 49 4.88 7.48 -1.52
N ILE A 50 4.11 6.77 -2.35
CA ILE A 50 4.40 5.39 -2.78
C ILE A 50 4.32 5.29 -4.30
N GLY A 51 4.67 4.13 -4.89
CA GLY A 51 4.41 3.86 -6.31
C GLY A 51 5.42 4.46 -7.29
N ASP A 52 6.68 4.64 -6.86
CA ASP A 52 7.72 5.32 -7.66
C ASP A 52 8.16 4.58 -8.94
N GLY A 53 7.60 3.39 -9.24
CA GLY A 53 7.83 2.69 -10.50
C GLY A 53 9.17 1.95 -10.59
N PHE A 54 9.76 1.56 -9.45
CA PHE A 54 10.89 0.63 -9.36
C PHE A 54 10.89 -0.09 -8.01
N VAL A 55 11.75 -1.09 -7.81
CA VAL A 55 11.95 -1.74 -6.51
C VAL A 55 13.05 -1.00 -5.73
N PRO A 56 12.74 -0.37 -4.58
CA PRO A 56 13.74 0.31 -3.78
C PRO A 56 14.78 -0.65 -3.16
N ARG A 57 16.05 -0.22 -3.07
CA ARG A 57 17.12 -1.05 -2.45
C ARG A 57 16.96 -1.28 -0.95
N ASN A 58 16.17 -0.44 -0.28
CA ASN A 58 15.80 -0.55 1.12
C ASN A 58 14.55 -1.41 1.34
N LEU A 59 13.94 -1.96 0.29
CA LEU A 59 12.83 -2.89 0.38
C LEU A 59 13.35 -4.33 0.31
N ASP A 60 13.20 -5.08 1.40
CA ASP A 60 13.43 -6.52 1.39
C ASP A 60 12.17 -7.22 0.89
N LEU A 61 12.25 -7.81 -0.31
CA LEU A 61 11.14 -8.52 -0.93
C LEU A 61 10.98 -9.96 -0.42
N SER A 62 11.99 -10.51 0.27
CA SER A 62 11.95 -11.89 0.77
C SER A 62 11.00 -12.09 1.95
N ILE A 63 10.61 -11.00 2.61
CA ILE A 63 9.71 -11.02 3.77
C ILE A 63 8.23 -10.83 3.39
N LEU A 64 7.92 -10.56 2.13
CA LEU A 64 6.55 -10.30 1.67
C LEU A 64 5.84 -11.61 1.31
N ASP A 65 4.61 -11.75 1.80
CA ASP A 65 3.67 -12.81 1.42
C ASP A 65 2.81 -12.42 0.21
N GLY A 66 2.73 -11.12 -0.07
CA GLY A 66 1.84 -10.63 -1.11
C GLY A 66 1.85 -9.13 -1.31
N VAL A 67 0.98 -8.71 -2.24
CA VAL A 67 0.74 -7.32 -2.60
C VAL A 67 -0.76 -7.06 -2.57
N VAL A 68 -1.16 -5.88 -2.10
CA VAL A 68 -2.54 -5.40 -2.15
C VAL A 68 -2.60 -4.19 -3.06
N LEU A 69 -3.46 -4.24 -4.07
CA LEU A 69 -3.71 -3.13 -4.96
C LEU A 69 -4.78 -2.22 -4.35
N THR A 70 -4.50 -0.93 -4.31
CA THR A 70 -5.47 0.09 -3.90
C THR A 70 -5.47 1.21 -4.92
N SER A 71 -6.63 1.54 -5.48
CA SER A 71 -6.73 2.68 -6.39
C SER A 71 -6.59 4.01 -5.66
N SER A 72 -6.21 5.05 -6.38
CA SER A 72 -6.18 6.41 -5.84
C SER A 72 -7.53 6.85 -5.27
N GLU A 73 -8.62 6.44 -5.93
CA GLU A 73 -9.98 6.79 -5.50
C GLU A 73 -10.32 6.11 -4.16
N GLU A 74 -10.04 4.81 -4.03
CA GLU A 74 -10.22 4.09 -2.77
C GLU A 74 -9.39 4.70 -1.63
N ALA A 75 -8.15 5.09 -1.92
CA ALA A 75 -7.25 5.69 -0.94
C ALA A 75 -7.76 7.05 -0.45
N ILE A 76 -8.20 7.93 -1.37
CA ILE A 76 -8.75 9.24 -1.04
C ILE A 76 -10.04 9.10 -0.24
N GLU A 77 -10.95 8.23 -0.69
CA GLU A 77 -12.23 8.01 -0.01
C GLU A 77 -12.01 7.44 1.40
N MET A 78 -11.10 6.47 1.55
CA MET A 78 -10.77 5.93 2.86
C MET A 78 -10.16 6.97 3.80
N ALA A 79 -9.27 7.84 3.31
CA ALA A 79 -8.70 8.92 4.12
C ALA A 79 -9.78 9.92 4.59
N LYS A 80 -10.78 10.22 3.74
CA LYS A 80 -11.95 11.04 4.14
C LYS A 80 -12.79 10.35 5.21
N ARG A 81 -13.08 9.06 5.03
CA ARG A 81 -13.83 8.26 6.01
C ARG A 81 -13.10 8.17 7.35
N LEU A 82 -11.80 7.97 7.36
CA LEU A 82 -10.99 8.00 8.59
C LEU A 82 -11.13 9.33 9.35
N ALA A 83 -11.17 10.46 8.63
CA ALA A 83 -11.36 11.76 9.27
C ALA A 83 -12.79 11.94 9.83
N LEU A 84 -13.81 11.49 9.10
CA LEU A 84 -15.22 11.71 9.43
C LEU A 84 -15.79 10.70 10.42
N GLU A 85 -15.40 9.43 10.31
CA GLU A 85 -15.95 8.30 11.08
C GLU A 85 -15.09 8.02 12.32
N GLU A 86 -13.76 8.18 12.22
CA GLU A 86 -12.81 7.77 13.26
C GLU A 86 -12.03 8.95 13.89
N GLY A 87 -12.20 10.17 13.36
CA GLY A 87 -11.47 11.36 13.82
C GLY A 87 -9.97 11.35 13.49
N ILE A 88 -9.52 10.51 12.56
CA ILE A 88 -8.13 10.37 12.15
C ILE A 88 -7.90 11.13 10.83
N PHE A 89 -7.45 12.38 10.93
CA PHE A 89 -7.12 13.18 9.75
C PHE A 89 -5.69 12.91 9.25
N CYS A 90 -5.58 12.06 8.22
CA CYS A 90 -4.32 11.55 7.67
C CYS A 90 -4.17 11.81 6.16
N GLY A 91 -2.98 11.52 5.61
CA GLY A 91 -2.71 11.62 4.17
C GLY A 91 -3.27 10.46 3.32
N ILE A 92 -3.19 10.61 2.00
CA ILE A 92 -3.79 9.68 1.02
C ILE A 92 -3.18 8.27 1.13
N SER A 93 -1.86 8.14 1.33
CA SER A 93 -1.20 6.84 1.51
C SER A 93 -1.64 6.11 2.78
N SER A 94 -2.03 6.84 3.83
CA SER A 94 -2.63 6.25 5.03
C SER A 94 -4.03 5.70 4.75
N GLY A 95 -4.83 6.41 3.95
CA GLY A 95 -6.08 5.90 3.42
C GLY A 95 -5.87 4.63 2.58
N ALA A 96 -4.83 4.61 1.74
CA ALA A 96 -4.48 3.43 0.94
C ALA A 96 -4.16 2.20 1.81
N ASN A 97 -3.40 2.41 2.89
CA ASN A 97 -3.06 1.39 3.88
C ASN A 97 -4.28 0.80 4.58
N VAL A 98 -5.23 1.63 5.00
CA VAL A 98 -6.45 1.16 5.66
C VAL A 98 -7.39 0.46 4.67
N ALA A 99 -7.51 0.97 3.44
CA ALA A 99 -8.26 0.29 2.39
C ALA A 99 -7.66 -1.09 2.08
N ALA A 100 -6.34 -1.19 1.98
CA ALA A 100 -5.62 -2.46 1.81
C ALA A 100 -5.87 -3.40 2.99
N ALA A 101 -5.79 -2.92 4.23
CA ALA A 101 -6.09 -3.71 5.43
C ALA A 101 -7.51 -4.28 5.44
N ILE A 102 -8.50 -3.51 4.98
CA ILE A 102 -9.88 -4.00 4.83
C ILE A 102 -9.97 -5.10 3.77
N LYS A 103 -9.24 -5.00 2.65
CA LYS A 103 -9.18 -6.04 1.62
C LYS A 103 -8.51 -7.32 2.16
N VAL A 104 -7.42 -7.19 2.93
CA VAL A 104 -6.77 -8.29 3.63
C VAL A 104 -7.74 -8.97 4.61
N ALA A 105 -8.50 -8.19 5.39
CA ALA A 105 -9.51 -8.72 6.31
C ALA A 105 -10.59 -9.53 5.60
N LYS A 106 -11.05 -9.06 4.42
CA LYS A 106 -12.01 -9.81 3.58
C LYS A 106 -11.40 -11.09 3.02
N ARG A 107 -10.13 -11.05 2.63
CA ARG A 107 -9.41 -12.21 2.06
C ARG A 107 -9.14 -13.30 3.09
N TYR A 108 -8.86 -12.89 4.32
CA TYR A 108 -8.54 -13.75 5.47
C TYR A 108 -9.52 -13.49 6.62
N PRO A 109 -10.78 -13.96 6.51
CA PRO A 109 -11.80 -13.68 7.52
C PRO A 109 -11.48 -14.25 8.92
N ASP A 110 -10.60 -15.26 9.01
CA ASP A 110 -10.14 -15.84 10.27
C ASP A 110 -9.01 -15.05 10.94
N ALA A 111 -8.54 -13.97 10.29
CA ALA A 111 -7.58 -13.03 10.83
C ALA A 111 -8.10 -12.41 12.13
N LYS A 112 -7.36 -12.60 13.23
CA LYS A 112 -7.73 -11.97 14.51
C LYS A 112 -7.30 -10.53 14.61
N VAL A 113 -6.12 -10.22 14.06
CA VAL A 113 -5.50 -8.90 14.16
C VAL A 113 -4.82 -8.55 12.84
N ILE A 114 -5.14 -7.38 12.32
CA ILE A 114 -4.47 -6.75 11.19
C ILE A 114 -3.94 -5.41 11.68
N VAL A 115 -2.68 -5.12 11.34
CA VAL A 115 -2.00 -3.87 11.67
C VAL A 115 -1.62 -3.18 10.37
N THR A 116 -1.84 -1.88 10.31
CA THR A 116 -1.42 -1.05 9.18
C THR A 116 -0.94 0.32 9.69
N MET A 117 -0.34 1.11 8.79
CA MET A 117 0.34 2.35 9.15
C MET A 117 -0.48 3.58 8.76
N ILE A 118 -0.49 4.57 9.65
CA ILE A 118 -0.87 5.95 9.34
C ILE A 118 0.43 6.76 9.25
N ASN A 119 0.80 7.13 8.03
CA ASN A 119 2.14 7.60 7.70
C ASN A 119 2.34 9.09 8.04
N ASP A 120 1.30 9.90 7.90
CA ASP A 120 1.36 11.33 8.20
C ASP A 120 -0.02 11.98 8.43
N THR A 121 0.00 13.27 8.77
CA THR A 121 -1.21 14.08 9.01
C THR A 121 -1.80 14.66 7.72
N GLY A 122 -3.13 14.69 7.65
CA GLY A 122 -3.89 15.27 6.54
C GLY A 122 -3.69 16.78 6.34
N GLN A 123 -3.14 17.50 7.34
CA GLN A 123 -2.89 18.96 7.23
C GLN A 123 -1.96 19.34 6.08
N ARG A 124 -1.13 18.40 5.60
CA ARG A 124 -0.21 18.60 4.48
C ARG A 124 -0.91 18.55 3.12
N TYR A 125 -2.19 18.15 3.08
CA TYR A 125 -2.91 17.77 1.87
C TYR A 125 -4.03 18.75 1.46
N PHE A 126 -4.12 19.93 2.08
CA PHE A 126 -5.16 20.93 1.77
C PHE A 126 -5.17 21.38 0.30
N SER A 127 -4.05 21.26 -0.42
CA SER A 127 -3.92 21.60 -1.84
C SER A 127 -4.02 20.40 -2.78
N THR A 128 -4.62 19.29 -2.33
CA THR A 128 -4.71 18.02 -3.08
C THR A 128 -6.15 17.54 -3.23
N PRO A 129 -6.42 16.52 -4.07
CA PRO A 129 -7.77 15.98 -4.26
C PRO A 129 -8.41 15.46 -2.96
N LEU A 130 -7.60 15.12 -1.94
CA LEU A 130 -8.11 14.76 -0.61
C LEU A 130 -9.02 15.84 -0.02
N CYS A 131 -8.68 17.11 -0.25
CA CYS A 131 -9.43 18.27 0.22
C CYS A 131 -10.20 18.97 -0.92
N GLY A 132 -10.50 18.26 -2.00
CA GLY A 132 -11.31 18.76 -3.12
C GLY A 132 -10.57 19.68 -4.09
N VAL A 133 -9.23 19.71 -4.05
CA VAL A 133 -8.41 20.48 -4.98
C VAL A 133 -7.87 19.54 -6.06
N GLU A 134 -8.48 19.56 -7.24
CA GLU A 134 -7.96 18.80 -8.38
C GLU A 134 -6.64 19.38 -8.89
N LYS A 135 -5.73 18.49 -9.31
CA LYS A 135 -4.48 18.85 -9.97
C LYS A 135 -4.49 18.24 -11.37
N GLU A 136 -4.60 19.08 -12.38
CA GLU A 136 -4.29 18.68 -13.76
C GLU A 136 -2.76 18.68 -13.90
N ILE A 137 -2.18 17.50 -14.05
CA ILE A 137 -0.76 17.32 -14.28
C ILE A 137 -0.63 16.68 -15.66
N GLU A 138 -0.11 17.42 -16.62
CA GLU A 138 0.35 16.84 -17.88
C GLU A 138 1.60 16.00 -17.61
N ILE A 139 1.47 14.69 -17.76
CA ILE A 139 2.59 13.77 -17.61
C ILE A 139 3.05 13.41 -19.02
N PRO A 140 4.27 13.82 -19.42
CA PRO A 140 4.77 13.50 -20.75
C PRO A 140 4.91 11.99 -20.89
N GLU A 141 4.49 11.46 -22.05
CA GLU A 141 4.78 10.08 -22.41
C GLU A 141 6.31 9.89 -22.50
N ARG A 142 6.79 8.86 -21.80
CA ARG A 142 8.19 8.45 -21.83
C ARG A 142 8.27 6.96 -21.64
N GLU A 143 9.26 6.32 -22.26
CA GLU A 143 9.58 4.95 -21.95
C GLU A 143 10.01 4.84 -20.49
N HIS A 144 9.57 3.76 -19.83
CA HIS A 144 9.97 3.46 -18.48
C HIS A 144 10.55 2.04 -18.39
N PRO A 145 11.77 1.83 -18.91
CA PRO A 145 12.42 0.53 -18.79
C PRO A 145 12.68 0.21 -17.32
N LEU A 146 12.46 -1.04 -16.94
CA LEU A 146 12.84 -1.52 -15.62
C LEU A 146 14.35 -1.64 -15.54
N ASP A 147 14.93 -1.18 -14.43
CA ASP A 147 16.34 -1.39 -14.17
C ASP A 147 16.63 -2.87 -13.86
N GLU A 148 17.88 -3.30 -14.10
CA GLU A 148 18.31 -4.68 -13.90
C GLU A 148 18.04 -5.18 -12.48
N TYR A 149 18.24 -4.34 -11.46
CA TYR A 149 18.00 -4.73 -10.07
C TYR A 149 16.51 -5.00 -9.82
N THR A 150 15.62 -4.13 -10.32
CA THR A 150 14.16 -4.37 -10.24
C THR A 150 13.78 -5.69 -10.90
N ILE A 151 14.30 -5.97 -12.10
CA ILE A 151 14.01 -7.22 -12.83
C ILE A 151 14.47 -8.42 -12.00
N GLU A 152 15.73 -8.43 -11.54
CA GLU A 152 16.30 -9.52 -10.75
C GLU A 152 15.51 -9.81 -9.46
N GLN A 153 15.08 -8.75 -8.75
CA GLN A 153 14.31 -8.93 -7.53
C GLN A 153 12.91 -9.50 -7.82
N LEU A 154 12.22 -8.98 -8.84
CA LEU A 154 10.88 -9.45 -9.18
C LEU A 154 10.90 -10.88 -9.73
N ASP A 155 11.90 -11.24 -10.53
CA ASP A 155 12.09 -12.62 -11.02
C ASP A 155 12.24 -13.62 -9.87
N LYS A 156 12.85 -13.18 -8.77
CA LYS A 156 13.10 -14.04 -7.61
C LYS A 156 11.88 -14.26 -6.71
N TYR A 157 11.07 -13.22 -6.48
CA TYR A 157 10.05 -13.27 -5.41
C TYR A 157 8.61 -13.19 -5.90
N GLN A 158 8.34 -12.51 -7.02
CA GLN A 158 6.98 -12.16 -7.45
C GLN A 158 6.06 -13.38 -7.64
N ALA A 159 6.61 -14.50 -8.13
CA ALA A 159 5.84 -15.72 -8.39
C ALA A 159 5.27 -16.38 -7.11
N GLY A 160 5.83 -16.07 -5.93
CA GLY A 160 5.36 -16.61 -4.65
C GLY A 160 4.28 -15.78 -3.97
N TRP A 161 3.94 -14.61 -4.51
CA TRP A 161 3.08 -13.64 -3.84
C TRP A 161 1.60 -13.84 -4.10
N VAL A 162 0.79 -13.61 -3.06
CA VAL A 162 -0.65 -13.43 -3.19
C VAL A 162 -0.95 -12.00 -3.60
N ILE A 163 -1.67 -11.82 -4.72
CA ILE A 163 -2.16 -10.51 -5.16
C ILE A 163 -3.62 -10.36 -4.70
N ILE A 164 -3.92 -9.28 -3.98
CA ILE A 164 -5.27 -8.94 -3.50
C ILE A 164 -5.70 -7.65 -4.19
N GLU A 165 -6.90 -7.64 -4.76
CA GLU A 165 -7.50 -6.51 -5.49
C GLU A 165 -8.67 -5.88 -4.74
#